data_AF-A0A7C7S6I4-F1
#
_entry.id   AF-A0A7C7S6I4-F1
#
_cell.length_a   1.000
_cell.length_b   1.000
_cell.length_c   1.000
_cell.angle_alpha   90.00
_cell.angle_beta   90.00
_cell.angle_gamma   90.00
#
_symmetry.space_group_name_H-M   'P 1'
#
loop_
_entity.id
_entity.type
_entity.pdbx_description
1 polymer ?
#
loop_
_entity_poly.entity_id
_entity_poly.type
_entity_poly.pdbx_seq_one_letter_code
_entity_poly.pdbx_strand_id
1 'polypeptide(L)'
;GAALAGQWIPFEQWANSQSKAQNFQQSTGDVLANTFGNNAEAFIAANQQINGRQEFFANLAYSYQVLPRVSLLVVCWLGSEDSPAAYRILFDANTRHHLSIEFCALLGSHLTQQIVNASSAPTSP
;
A
#
# COMPACT_ATOMS: atom_id res chain seq x y z
N GLY A 1 -21.15 -13.02 -2.87
CA GLY A 1 -19.81 -12.61 -2.41
C GLY A 1 -19.95 -11.37 -1.55
N ALA A 2 -19.21 -11.27 -0.44
CA ALA A 2 -19.34 -10.15 0.51
C ALA A 2 -18.95 -8.79 -0.12
N ALA A 3 -19.61 -7.72 0.32
CA ALA A 3 -19.30 -6.33 -0.03
C ALA A 3 -17.94 -5.88 0.56
N LEU A 4 -17.46 -4.66 0.28
CA LEU A 4 -16.31 -4.10 1.01
C LEU A 4 -16.67 -3.92 2.49
N ALA A 5 -15.75 -4.27 3.39
CA ALA A 5 -15.97 -4.07 4.83
C ALA A 5 -15.76 -2.62 5.26
N GLY A 6 -14.95 -1.85 4.53
CA GLY A 6 -14.47 -0.54 4.96
C GLY A 6 -13.48 -0.63 6.12
N GLN A 7 -12.98 -1.84 6.41
CA GLN A 7 -12.01 -2.11 7.45
C GLN A 7 -10.69 -2.54 6.82
N TRP A 8 -9.65 -1.76 7.06
CA TRP A 8 -8.30 -2.04 6.58
C TRP A 8 -7.59 -2.99 7.53
N ILE A 9 -7.12 -4.12 7.02
CA ILE A 9 -6.35 -5.10 7.79
C ILE A 9 -4.99 -5.36 7.14
N PRO A 10 -3.92 -5.50 7.94
CA PRO A 10 -2.62 -5.86 7.42
C PRO A 10 -2.60 -7.31 6.97
N PHE A 11 -1.69 -7.61 6.04
CA PHE A 11 -1.54 -8.94 5.47
C PHE A 11 -1.27 -10.02 6.52
N GLU A 12 -0.54 -9.68 7.59
CA GLU A 12 -0.17 -10.61 8.67
C GLU A 12 -1.35 -11.11 9.51
N GLN A 13 -2.47 -10.39 9.50
CA GLN A 13 -3.69 -10.78 10.22
C GLN A 13 -4.49 -11.88 9.49
N TRP A 14 -4.07 -12.28 8.29
CA TRP A 14 -4.73 -13.34 7.54
C TRP A 14 -4.28 -14.72 8.01
N ALA A 15 -5.21 -15.67 8.09
CA ALA A 15 -4.86 -17.05 8.40
C ALA A 15 -3.88 -17.58 7.35
N ASN A 16 -2.78 -18.21 7.79
CA ASN A 16 -1.71 -18.77 6.95
C ASN A 16 -0.86 -17.76 6.16
N SER A 17 -0.90 -16.47 6.48
CA SER A 17 -0.04 -15.46 5.83
C SER A 17 1.29 -15.22 6.56
N GLN A 18 1.46 -15.77 7.76
CA GLN A 18 2.58 -15.45 8.68
C GLN A 18 3.95 -15.74 8.05
N SER A 19 4.08 -16.82 7.29
CA SER A 19 5.32 -17.18 6.60
C SER A 19 5.63 -16.30 5.38
N LYS A 20 4.64 -15.57 4.86
CA LYS A 20 4.77 -14.69 3.67
C LYS A 20 4.77 -13.21 4.02
N ALA A 21 4.27 -12.86 5.20
CA ALA A 21 4.20 -11.51 5.76
C ALA A 21 5.50 -10.72 5.59
N GLN A 22 6.62 -11.31 6.01
CA GLN A 22 7.92 -10.65 5.95
C GLN A 22 8.33 -10.35 4.50
N ASN A 23 8.24 -11.34 3.61
CA ASN A 23 8.58 -11.16 2.20
C ASN A 23 7.66 -10.14 1.52
N PHE A 24 6.38 -10.10 1.92
CA PHE A 24 5.43 -9.11 1.42
C PHE A 24 5.83 -7.70 1.88
N GLN A 25 6.12 -7.49 3.17
CA GLN A 25 6.58 -6.21 3.68
C GLN A 25 7.89 -5.76 2.99
N GLN A 26 8.86 -6.66 2.82
CA GLN A 26 10.14 -6.40 2.15
C GLN A 26 9.99 -5.99 0.68
N SER A 27 9.00 -6.55 -0.03
CA SER A 27 8.74 -6.24 -1.44
C SER A 27 7.75 -5.08 -1.64
N THR A 28 7.22 -4.50 -0.56
CA THR A 28 6.20 -3.44 -0.61
C THR A 28 6.58 -2.27 0.29
N GLY A 29 6.19 -2.31 1.57
CA GLY A 29 6.40 -1.22 2.52
C GLY A 29 7.86 -0.82 2.66
N ASP A 30 8.79 -1.78 2.67
CA ASP A 30 10.22 -1.46 2.80
C ASP A 30 10.76 -0.81 1.51
N VAL A 31 10.25 -1.21 0.34
CA VAL A 31 10.57 -0.53 -0.94
C VAL A 31 10.06 0.91 -0.91
N LEU A 32 8.81 1.14 -0.48
CA LEU A 32 8.25 2.48 -0.36
C LEU A 32 9.03 3.34 0.64
N ALA A 33 9.40 2.77 1.79
CA ALA A 33 10.21 3.45 2.80
C ALA A 33 11.59 3.85 2.24
N ASN A 34 12.23 2.96 1.48
CA ASN A 34 13.52 3.25 0.84
C ASN A 34 13.41 4.28 -0.29
N THR A 35 12.30 4.31 -1.03
CA THR A 35 12.07 5.27 -2.12
C THR A 35 11.72 6.65 -1.61
N PHE A 36 10.79 6.76 -0.66
CA PHE A 36 10.21 8.03 -0.25
C PHE A 36 10.76 8.54 1.09
N GLY A 37 11.07 7.65 2.05
CA GLY A 37 11.45 8.06 3.39
C GLY A 37 10.46 9.06 3.99
N ASN A 38 10.99 10.20 4.46
CA ASN A 38 10.19 11.33 4.98
C ASN A 38 9.72 12.33 3.89
N ASN A 39 9.97 12.06 2.60
CA ASN A 39 9.54 12.93 1.51
C ASN A 39 8.05 12.75 1.19
N ALA A 40 7.22 13.33 2.05
CA ALA A 40 5.77 13.34 1.95
C ALA A 40 5.26 13.88 0.60
N GLU A 41 5.89 14.94 0.07
CA GLU A 41 5.48 15.58 -1.18
C GLU A 41 5.67 14.64 -2.38
N ALA A 42 6.82 13.97 -2.47
CA ALA A 42 7.06 12.99 -3.53
C ALA A 42 6.08 11.81 -3.45
N PHE A 43 5.78 11.34 -2.23
CA PHE A 43 4.79 10.30 -2.03
C PHE A 43 3.39 10.75 -2.47
N ILE A 44 2.95 11.95 -2.09
CA ILE A 44 1.66 12.54 -2.50
C ILE A 44 1.57 12.64 -4.02
N ALA A 45 2.58 13.24 -4.66
CA ALA A 45 2.59 13.44 -6.11
C ALA A 45 2.52 12.10 -6.86
N ALA A 46 3.29 11.10 -6.45
CA ALA A 46 3.30 9.77 -7.06
C ALA A 46 1.93 9.08 -6.97
N ASN A 47 1.28 9.13 -5.80
CA ASN A 47 -0.05 8.54 -5.62
C ASN A 47 -1.12 9.28 -6.44
N GLN A 48 -1.07 10.61 -6.50
CA GLN A 48 -1.99 11.40 -7.33
C GLN A 48 -1.85 11.07 -8.82
N GLN A 49 -0.62 10.90 -9.31
CA GLN A 49 -0.35 10.56 -10.71
C GLN A 49 -0.97 9.23 -11.14
N ILE A 50 -1.10 8.26 -10.23
CA ILE A 50 -1.73 6.97 -10.51
C ILE A 50 -3.19 6.89 -10.01
N ASN A 51 -3.83 8.05 -9.82
CA ASN A 51 -5.24 8.19 -9.41
C ASN A 51 -5.55 7.55 -8.05
N GLY A 52 -4.58 7.54 -7.13
CA GLY A 52 -4.81 7.15 -5.75
C GLY A 52 -5.83 8.08 -5.08
N ARG A 53 -6.79 7.51 -4.35
CA ARG A 53 -7.73 8.28 -3.56
C ARG A 53 -7.14 8.56 -2.20
N GLN A 54 -6.99 9.84 -1.84
CA GLN A 54 -6.51 10.21 -0.51
C GLN A 54 -7.51 9.77 0.56
N GLU A 55 -7.00 9.16 1.62
CA GLU A 55 -7.76 8.71 2.79
C GLU A 55 -7.26 9.39 4.06
N PHE A 56 -8.15 9.60 5.03
CA PHE A 56 -7.80 10.12 6.35
C PHE A 56 -7.38 8.97 7.28
N PHE A 57 -6.15 8.47 7.10
CA PHE A 57 -5.57 7.38 7.88
C PHE A 57 -4.06 7.61 8.10
N ALA A 58 -3.57 7.44 9.33
CA ALA A 58 -2.18 7.74 9.73
C ALA A 58 -1.74 9.18 9.36
N ASN A 59 -0.48 9.39 8.94
CA ASN A 59 -0.03 10.68 8.43
C ASN A 59 -0.48 10.90 6.98
N LEU A 60 -0.27 9.90 6.13
CA LEU A 60 -0.71 9.89 4.74
C LEU A 60 -1.20 8.50 4.36
N ALA A 61 -2.32 8.43 3.63
CA ALA A 61 -2.80 7.18 3.08
C ALA A 61 -3.53 7.37 1.76
N TYR A 62 -3.41 6.37 0.88
CA TYR A 62 -4.05 6.37 -0.43
C TYR A 62 -4.65 5.00 -0.74
N SER A 63 -5.92 4.98 -1.13
CA SER A 63 -6.67 3.78 -1.48
C SER A 63 -6.79 3.58 -2.98
N TYR A 64 -6.87 2.31 -3.37
CA TYR A 64 -6.92 1.86 -4.76
C TYR A 64 -7.92 0.74 -4.92
N GLN A 65 -8.90 0.91 -5.81
CA GLN A 65 -9.79 -0.17 -6.25
C GLN A 65 -9.10 -0.95 -7.37
N VAL A 66 -8.26 -1.93 -7.02
CA VAL A 66 -7.45 -2.68 -8.02
C VAL A 66 -8.29 -3.69 -8.81
N LEU A 67 -9.36 -4.21 -8.22
CA LEU A 67 -10.37 -5.09 -8.84
C LEU A 67 -11.74 -4.80 -8.23
N PRO A 68 -12.89 -5.19 -8.84
CA PRO A 68 -14.23 -4.81 -8.36
C PRO A 68 -14.57 -5.14 -6.90
N ARG A 69 -13.83 -6.04 -6.24
CA ARG A 69 -14.02 -6.43 -4.83
C ARG A 69 -12.74 -6.45 -4.01
N VAL A 70 -11.67 -5.87 -4.55
CA VAL A 70 -10.37 -5.84 -3.87
C VAL A 70 -9.86 -4.41 -3.90
N SER A 71 -9.69 -3.89 -2.69
CA SER A 71 -9.16 -2.57 -2.44
C SER A 71 -7.92 -2.68 -1.59
N LEU A 72 -6.90 -1.92 -1.95
CA LEU A 72 -5.65 -1.80 -1.20
C LEU A 72 -5.56 -0.38 -0.65
N LEU A 73 -4.95 -0.25 0.52
CA LEU A 73 -4.58 1.02 1.12
C LEU A 73 -3.07 1.02 1.33
N VAL A 74 -2.37 1.99 0.76
CA VAL A 74 -0.98 2.29 1.14
C VAL A 74 -1.03 3.31 2.27
N VAL A 75 -0.34 3.01 3.36
CA VAL A 75 -0.25 3.87 4.54
C VAL A 75 1.20 4.27 4.77
N CYS A 76 1.41 5.54 5.12
CA CYS A 76 2.67 6.11 5.54
C CYS A 76 2.54 6.68 6.96
N TRP A 77 3.49 6.29 7.81
CA TRP A 77 3.81 6.96 9.05
C TRP A 77 5.13 7.70 8.84
N LEU A 78 5.10 9.03 8.96
CA LEU A 78 6.30 9.83 8.83
C LEU A 78 7.17 9.61 10.07
N GLY A 79 8.47 9.54 9.83
CA GLY A 79 9.46 9.41 10.88
C GLY A 79 9.68 10.71 11.65
N SER A 80 10.37 10.59 12.76
CA SER A 80 10.89 11.68 13.57
C SER A 80 12.43 11.63 13.59
N GLU A 81 13.08 12.45 14.42
CA GLU A 81 14.53 12.39 14.62
C GLU A 81 15.00 11.02 15.14
N ASP A 82 14.16 10.33 15.94
CA ASP A 82 14.51 9.07 16.60
C ASP A 82 13.96 7.83 15.89
N SER A 83 13.20 7.98 14.80
CA SER A 83 12.52 6.87 14.15
C SER A 83 12.33 7.10 12.65
N PRO A 84 12.69 6.14 11.78
CA PRO A 84 12.51 6.29 10.34
C PRO A 84 11.03 6.26 9.95
N ALA A 85 10.71 6.78 8.76
CA ALA A 85 9.39 6.62 8.17
C ALA A 85 9.07 5.14 7.93
N ALA A 86 7.81 4.77 8.11
CA ALA A 86 7.32 3.42 7.89
C ALA A 86 6.17 3.43 6.90
N TYR A 87 6.14 2.42 6.03
CA TYR A 87 5.09 2.25 5.03
C TYR A 87 4.52 0.84 5.09
N ARG A 88 3.24 0.71 4.76
CA ARG A 88 2.56 -0.60 4.72
C ARG A 88 1.44 -0.62 3.70
N ILE A 89 1.21 -1.79 3.11
CA ILE A 89 0.00 -2.08 2.34
C ILE A 89 -0.99 -2.84 3.23
N LEU A 90 -2.19 -2.29 3.33
CA LEU A 90 -3.35 -2.91 3.95
C LEU A 90 -4.36 -3.32 2.88
N PHE A 91 -5.22 -4.27 3.22
CA PHE A 91 -6.29 -4.75 2.36
C PHE A 91 -7.64 -4.55 3.05
N ASP A 92 -8.70 -4.38 2.26
CA ASP A 92 -10.06 -4.48 2.82
C ASP A 92 -10.27 -5.88 3.40
N ALA A 93 -10.91 -5.97 4.57
CA ALA A 93 -11.09 -7.22 5.31
C ALA A 93 -11.80 -8.33 4.51
N ASN A 94 -12.63 -7.97 3.53
CA ASN A 94 -13.33 -8.93 2.70
C ASN A 94 -12.52 -9.43 1.50
N THR A 95 -11.34 -8.87 1.24
CA THR A 95 -10.44 -9.28 0.13
C THR A 95 -10.12 -10.77 0.16
N ARG A 96 -9.87 -11.33 1.36
CA ARG A 96 -9.53 -12.76 1.56
C ARG A 96 -10.61 -13.75 1.09
N HIS A 97 -11.84 -13.29 0.95
CA HIS A 97 -12.95 -14.12 0.46
C HIS A 97 -12.98 -14.22 -1.07
N HIS A 98 -12.21 -13.37 -1.76
CA HIS A 98 -12.22 -13.26 -3.22
C HIS A 98 -10.88 -13.59 -3.87
N LEU A 99 -9.76 -13.47 -3.14
CA LEU A 99 -8.41 -13.71 -3.68
C LEU A 99 -7.52 -14.51 -2.72
N SER A 100 -6.63 -15.32 -3.31
CA SER A 100 -5.62 -16.06 -2.54
C SER A 100 -4.54 -15.13 -2.00
N ILE A 101 -3.81 -15.62 -1.00
CA ILE A 101 -2.68 -14.93 -0.38
C ILE A 101 -1.58 -14.64 -1.42
N GLU A 102 -1.30 -15.55 -2.36
CA GLU A 102 -0.33 -15.30 -3.44
C GLU A 102 -0.73 -14.11 -4.31
N PHE A 103 -1.98 -14.08 -4.77
CA PHE A 103 -2.43 -13.00 -5.64
C PHE A 103 -2.47 -11.66 -4.93
N CYS A 104 -2.84 -11.63 -3.65
CA CYS A 104 -2.80 -10.40 -2.86
C CYS A 104 -1.37 -9.88 -2.72
N ALA A 105 -0.40 -10.77 -2.52
CA ALA A 105 1.01 -10.39 -2.50
C ALA A 105 1.45 -9.78 -3.85
N LEU A 106 1.10 -10.42 -4.97
CA LEU A 106 1.39 -9.91 -6.31
C LEU A 106 0.76 -8.53 -6.56
N LEU A 107 -0.50 -8.34 -6.15
CA LEU A 107 -1.21 -7.06 -6.31
C LEU A 107 -0.54 -5.96 -5.49
N GLY A 108 -0.13 -6.23 -4.26
CA GLY A 108 0.57 -5.25 -3.42
C GLY A 108 1.94 -4.87 -3.99
N SER A 109 2.73 -5.85 -4.47
CA SER A 109 4.01 -5.57 -5.13
C SER A 109 3.81 -4.79 -6.43
N HIS A 110 2.80 -5.13 -7.23
CA HIS A 110 2.49 -4.42 -8.47
C HIS A 110 2.05 -2.97 -8.21
N LEU A 111 1.22 -2.72 -7.20
CA LEU A 111 0.86 -1.37 -6.78
C LEU A 111 2.08 -0.58 -6.31
N THR A 112 2.95 -1.21 -5.52
CA THR A 112 4.21 -0.60 -5.06
C THR A 112 5.06 -0.11 -6.23
N GLN A 113 5.26 -0.96 -7.25
CA GLN A 113 6.06 -0.60 -8.42
C GLN A 113 5.43 0.53 -9.23
N GLN A 114 4.10 0.58 -9.35
CA GLN A 114 3.43 1.71 -10.01
C GLN A 114 3.68 3.05 -9.29
N ILE A 115 3.60 3.06 -7.96
CA ILE A 115 3.88 4.27 -7.16
C ILE A 115 5.33 4.69 -7.31
N VAL A 116 6.28 3.75 -7.22
CA VAL A 116 7.71 4.04 -7.39
C VAL A 116 8.00 4.61 -8.79
N ASN A 117 7.46 3.99 -9.83
CA ASN A 117 7.65 4.45 -11.21
C ASN A 117 7.06 5.85 -11.45
N ALA A 118 5.90 6.15 -10.86
CA ALA A 118 5.30 7.47 -10.93
C ALA A 118 6.21 8.55 -10.32
N SER A 119 6.85 8.27 -9.19
CA SER A 119 7.79 9.21 -8.55
C SER A 119 9.03 9.54 -9.39
N SER A 120 9.39 8.67 -10.35
CA SER A 120 10.55 8.83 -11.23
C SER A 120 10.20 9.42 -12.59
N ALA A 121 8.91 9.55 -12.93
CA ALA A 121 8.49 10.09 -14.20
C ALA A 121 8.61 11.64 -14.17
N PRO A 122 9.20 12.28 -15.19
CA PRO A 122 9.16 13.74 -15.30
C PRO A 122 7.69 14.15 -15.46
N THR A 123 7.19 14.92 -14.48
CA THR A 123 5.84 15.51 -14.50
C THR A 123 5.67 16.25 -15.82
N SER A 124 4.92 15.67 -16.76
CA SER A 124 4.68 16.33 -18.05
C SER A 124 3.74 17.51 -17.83
N PRO A 125 4.04 18.68 -18.43
CA PRO A 125 3.32 19.94 -18.22
C PRO A 125 1.91 19.94 -18.81
#